data_AF-A0A923C724-F1
#
_entry.id   AF-A0A923C724-F1
#
_cell.length_a   1.000
_cell.length_b   1.000
_cell.length_c   1.000
_cell.angle_alpha   90.00
_cell.angle_beta   90.00
_cell.angle_gamma   90.00
#
_symmetry.space_group_name_H-M   'P 1'
#
loop_
_entity.id
_entity.type
_entity.pdbx_description
1 polymer ?
#
loop_
_entity_poly.entity_id
_entity_poly.type
_entity_poly.pdbx_seq_one_letter_code
_entity_poly.pdbx_strand_id
1 'polypeptide(L)'
;QAQFDAAAAQYRGQVLNALREVEDQLSALRLLHEQSLAQGRAVSAAQRASAISETRYRNGLVSQLELLDARRNELLNLRQAQRVEAAQQQATVRLVRAIGGGWDATSASL
;
A
#
# COMPACT_ATOMS: atom_id res chain seq x y z
N GLN A 1 23.35 2.63 -41.29
CA GLN A 1 23.64 3.38 -40.05
C GLN A 1 22.36 3.83 -39.35
N ALA A 2 21.50 4.63 -39.97
CA ALA A 2 20.25 5.11 -39.34
C ALA A 2 19.36 4.03 -38.67
N GLN A 3 19.21 2.84 -39.26
CA GLN A 3 18.43 1.74 -38.68
C GLN A 3 19.07 1.15 -37.40
N PHE A 4 20.40 1.09 -37.34
CA PHE A 4 21.13 0.62 -36.16
C PHE A 4 21.02 1.64 -35.03
N ASP A 5 21.20 2.93 -35.34
CA ASP A 5 21.07 4.01 -34.36
C ASP A 5 19.64 4.08 -33.80
N ALA A 6 18.62 3.88 -34.66
CA ALA A 6 17.22 3.78 -34.23
C ALA A 6 16.97 2.58 -33.30
N ALA A 7 17.48 1.39 -33.64
CA ALA A 7 17.35 0.20 -32.81
C ALA A 7 18.06 0.35 -31.44
N ALA A 8 19.25 0.94 -31.44
CA ALA A 8 19.99 1.24 -30.21
C ALA A 8 19.26 2.25 -29.32
N ALA A 9 18.67 3.30 -29.91
CA ALA A 9 17.85 4.27 -29.20
C ALA A 9 16.58 3.64 -28.60
N GLN A 10 15.91 2.76 -29.35
CA GLN A 10 14.72 2.04 -28.89
C GLN A 10 15.04 1.11 -27.71
N TYR A 11 16.12 0.33 -27.81
CA TYR A 11 16.59 -0.53 -26.73
C TYR A 11 16.90 0.28 -25.46
N ARG A 12 17.65 1.40 -25.61
CA ARG A 12 17.95 2.29 -24.48
C ARG A 12 16.67 2.84 -23.84
N GLY A 13 15.67 3.22 -24.64
CA GLY A 13 14.38 3.69 -24.15
C GLY A 13 13.63 2.61 -23.35
N GLN A 14 13.61 1.37 -23.83
CA GLN A 14 12.98 0.24 -23.14
C GLN A 14 13.65 -0.04 -21.78
N VAL A 15 14.99 -0.07 -21.74
CA VAL A 15 15.74 -0.28 -20.48
C VAL A 15 15.47 0.84 -19.47
N LEU A 16 15.48 2.09 -19.92
CA LEU A 16 15.20 3.23 -19.03
C LEU A 16 13.75 3.24 -18.52
N ASN A 17 12.79 2.79 -19.33
CA ASN A 17 11.40 2.64 -18.90
C ASN A 17 11.27 1.52 -17.86
N ALA A 18 11.88 0.36 -18.09
CA ALA A 18 11.86 -0.74 -17.13
C ALA A 18 12.49 -0.34 -15.79
N LEU A 19 13.63 0.36 -15.81
CA LEU A 19 14.27 0.87 -14.60
C LEU A 19 13.37 1.85 -13.83
N ARG A 20 12.68 2.74 -14.55
CA ARG A 20 11.72 3.67 -13.95
C ARG A 20 10.57 2.94 -13.26
N GLU A 21 9.98 1.95 -13.94
CA GLU A 21 8.87 1.18 -13.37
C GLU A 21 9.26 0.44 -12.09
N VAL A 22 10.47 -0.12 -12.03
CA VAL A 22 11.00 -0.76 -10.82
C VAL A 22 11.18 0.25 -9.68
N GLU A 23 11.80 1.40 -9.97
CA GLU A 23 12.02 2.46 -8.97
C GLU A 23 10.69 3.00 -8.43
N ASP A 24 9.69 3.18 -9.29
CA ASP A 24 8.35 3.63 -8.92
C ASP A 24 7.70 2.64 -7.93
N GLN A 25 7.80 1.32 -8.17
CA GLN A 25 7.22 0.33 -7.25
C GLN A 25 8.01 0.19 -5.94
N LEU A 26 9.35 0.30 -5.98
CA LEU A 26 10.18 0.29 -4.77
C LEU A 26 9.88 1.51 -3.90
N SER A 27 9.76 2.69 -4.51
CA SER A 27 9.38 3.92 -3.82
C SER A 27 7.95 3.83 -3.24
N ALA A 28 7.01 3.23 -3.97
CA ALA A 28 5.66 2.99 -3.47
C ALA A 28 5.65 2.06 -2.24
N LEU A 29 6.39 0.94 -2.28
CA LEU A 29 6.55 0.04 -1.13
C LEU A 29 7.20 0.75 0.06
N ARG A 30 8.23 1.56 -0.21
CA ARG A 30 8.75 2.69 0.59
C ARG A 30 7.69 3.31 1.50
N LEU A 31 6.86 4.11 0.84
CA LEU A 31 5.86 4.97 1.47
C LEU A 31 4.75 4.16 2.13
N LEU A 32 4.33 3.06 1.51
CA LEU A 32 3.29 2.19 2.07
C LEU A 32 3.76 1.51 3.36
N HIS A 33 5.05 1.19 3.49
CA HIS A 33 5.61 0.65 4.74
C HIS A 33 5.51 1.69 5.87
N GLU A 34 5.94 2.93 5.63
CA GLU A 34 5.83 4.02 6.60
C GLU A 34 4.37 4.31 6.98
N GLN A 35 3.46 4.29 5.99
CA GLN A 35 2.03 4.44 6.22
C GLN A 35 1.46 3.31 7.08
N SER A 36 1.91 2.06 6.87
CA SER A 36 1.48 0.90 7.66
C SER A 36 1.89 1.05 9.13
N LEU A 37 3.12 1.51 9.40
CA LEU A 37 3.57 1.77 10.77
C LEU A 37 2.73 2.87 11.45
N ALA A 38 2.41 3.95 10.73
CA ALA A 38 1.54 5.01 11.25
C ALA A 38 0.12 4.51 11.53
N GLN A 39 -0.44 3.73 10.61
CA GLN A 39 -1.78 3.18 10.74
C GLN A 39 -1.86 2.13 11.87
N GLY A 40 -0.81 1.35 12.09
CA GLY A 40 -0.70 0.44 13.24
C GLY A 40 -0.76 1.18 14.58
N ARG A 41 -0.05 2.31 14.71
CA ARG A 41 -0.16 3.18 15.90
C ARG A 41 -1.58 3.72 16.09
N ALA A 42 -2.24 4.12 15.00
CA ALA A 42 -3.61 4.62 15.04
C ALA A 42 -4.62 3.54 15.46
N VAL A 43 -4.48 2.30 14.96
CA VAL A 43 -5.26 1.14 15.41
C VAL A 43 -5.08 0.89 16.90
N SER A 44 -3.85 0.82 17.39
CA SER A 44 -3.61 0.60 18.83
C SER A 44 -4.18 1.72 19.70
N ALA A 45 -4.13 2.98 19.25
CA ALA A 45 -4.73 4.09 19.97
C ALA A 45 -6.26 3.98 20.02
N ALA A 46 -6.90 3.64 18.90
CA ALA A 46 -8.35 3.50 18.82
C ALA A 46 -8.85 2.30 19.64
N GLN A 47 -8.14 1.17 19.62
CA GLN A 47 -8.41 0.01 20.49
C GLN A 47 -8.37 0.37 21.98
N ARG A 48 -7.36 1.13 22.41
CA ARG A 48 -7.29 1.63 23.79
C ARG A 48 -8.47 2.54 24.13
N ALA A 49 -8.83 3.46 23.24
CA ALA A 49 -9.96 4.37 23.45
C ALA A 49 -11.30 3.61 23.57
N SER A 50 -11.49 2.60 22.74
CA SER A 50 -12.64 1.68 22.78
C SER A 50 -12.71 0.92 24.11
N ALA A 51 -11.59 0.33 24.56
CA ALA A 51 -11.51 -0.38 25.85
C ALA A 51 -11.76 0.53 27.07
N ILE A 52 -11.28 1.77 27.03
CA ILE A 52 -11.57 2.77 28.07
C ILE A 52 -13.06 3.13 28.08
N SER A 53 -13.65 3.34 26.90
CA SER A 53 -15.08 3.68 26.76
C SER A 53 -15.97 2.54 27.24
N GLU A 54 -15.59 1.28 26.97
CA GLU A 54 -16.27 0.08 27.48
C GLU A 54 -16.29 0.06 29.00
N THR A 55 -15.13 0.33 29.62
CA THR A 55 -15.01 0.37 31.07
C THR A 55 -15.84 1.50 31.68
N ARG A 56 -15.81 2.69 31.08
CA ARG A 56 -16.64 3.83 31.51
C ARG A 56 -18.13 3.52 31.37
N TYR A 57 -18.55 2.89 30.28
CA TYR A 57 -19.95 2.55 30.03
C TYR A 57 -20.47 1.56 31.07
N ARG A 58 -19.70 0.49 31.36
CA ARG A 58 -20.04 -0.49 32.40
C ARG A 58 -20.14 0.13 33.80
N ASN A 59 -19.40 1.20 34.06
CA ASN A 59 -19.45 1.95 35.30
C ASN A 59 -20.49 3.09 35.29
N GLY A 60 -21.30 3.21 34.23
CA GLY A 60 -22.32 4.25 34.10
C GLY A 60 -21.77 5.67 33.88
N LEU A 61 -20.51 5.81 33.48
CA LEU A 61 -19.80 7.10 33.35
C LEU A 61 -19.92 7.72 31.96
N VAL A 62 -20.32 6.96 30.95
CA VAL A 62 -20.54 7.43 29.57
C VAL A 62 -21.79 6.77 29.01
N SER A 63 -22.36 7.39 27.98
CA SER A 63 -23.53 6.85 27.28
C SER A 63 -23.17 5.67 26.36
N GLN A 64 -24.17 4.86 26.00
CA GLN A 64 -24.02 3.82 24.97
C GLN A 64 -23.60 4.40 23.61
N LEU A 65 -23.99 5.64 23.31
CA LEU A 65 -23.60 6.34 22.08
C LEU A 65 -22.10 6.62 22.05
N GLU A 66 -21.52 7.12 23.14
CA GLU A 66 -20.07 7.36 23.23
C GLU A 66 -19.26 6.07 23.06
N LEU A 67 -19.73 4.95 23.62
CA LEU A 67 -19.12 3.64 23.39
C LEU A 67 -19.19 3.22 21.90
N LEU A 68 -20.35 3.42 21.26
CA LEU A 68 -20.52 3.11 19.84
C LEU A 68 -19.62 3.97 18.96
N ASP A 69 -19.45 5.25 19.29
CA ASP A 69 -18.55 6.16 18.56
C ASP A 69 -17.08 5.72 18.70
N ALA A 70 -16.65 5.31 19.91
CA ALA A 70 -15.31 4.79 20.11
C ALA A 70 -15.05 3.50 19.29
N ARG A 71 -16.01 2.55 19.30
CA ARG A 71 -15.94 1.33 18.49
C ARG A 71 -16.00 1.61 16.99
N ARG A 72 -16.79 2.61 16.56
CA ARG A 72 -16.84 3.05 15.16
C ARG A 72 -15.49 3.60 14.71
N ASN A 73 -14.85 4.42 15.54
CA ASN A 73 -13.51 4.94 15.26
C ASN A 73 -12.45 3.83 15.21
N GLU A 74 -12.52 2.83 16.10
CA GLU A 74 -11.68 1.64 16.05
C GLU A 74 -11.84 0.89 14.72
N LEU A 75 -13.09 0.59 14.32
CA LEU A 75 -13.38 -0.09 13.06
C LEU A 75 -12.86 0.69 11.83
N LEU A 76 -13.00 2.01 11.82
CA LEU A 76 -12.47 2.84 10.74
C LEU A 76 -10.94 2.72 10.63
N ASN A 77 -10.24 2.71 11.75
CA ASN A 77 -8.78 2.54 11.77
C ASN A 77 -8.35 1.14 11.32
N LEU A 78 -9.07 0.09 11.74
CA LEU A 78 -8.81 -1.28 11.29
C LEU A 78 -9.01 -1.42 9.78
N ARG A 79 -10.10 -0.85 9.24
CA ARG A 79 -10.35 -0.84 7.78
C ARG A 79 -9.28 -0.09 7.01
N GLN A 80 -8.79 1.03 7.55
CA GLN A 80 -7.71 1.76 6.91
C GLN A 80 -6.39 0.97 6.92
N ALA A 81 -6.07 0.25 8.01
CA ALA A 81 -4.92 -0.65 8.05
C ALA A 81 -4.98 -1.71 6.95
N GLN A 82 -6.15 -2.34 6.78
CA GLN A 82 -6.38 -3.34 5.75
C GLN A 82 -6.25 -2.78 4.33
N ARG A 83 -6.65 -1.52 4.09
CA ARG A 83 -6.43 -0.87 2.79
C ARG A 83 -4.95 -0.64 2.49
N VAL A 84 -4.17 -0.25 3.50
CA VAL A 84 -2.71 -0.05 3.34
C VAL A 84 -2.03 -1.39 3.05
N GLU A 85 -2.41 -2.45 3.75
CA GLU A 85 -1.93 -3.81 3.50
C GLU A 85 -2.26 -4.28 2.07
N ALA A 86 -3.50 -4.10 1.62
CA ALA A 86 -3.89 -4.43 0.25
C ALA A 86 -3.09 -3.63 -0.79
N ALA A 87 -2.82 -2.35 -0.53
CA ALA A 87 -2.00 -1.52 -1.41
C ALA A 87 -0.54 -2.00 -1.46
N GLN A 88 0.03 -2.48 -0.34
CA GLN A 88 1.36 -3.11 -0.32
C GLN A 88 1.39 -4.36 -1.19
N GLN A 89 0.40 -5.24 -1.05
CA GLN A 89 0.31 -6.46 -1.85
C GLN A 89 0.23 -6.14 -3.36
N GLN A 90 -0.58 -5.15 -3.74
CA GLN A 90 -0.66 -4.69 -5.13
C GLN A 90 0.67 -4.12 -5.64
N ALA A 91 1.36 -3.31 -4.83
CA ALA A 91 2.68 -2.77 -5.19
C ALA A 91 3.73 -3.88 -5.35
N THR A 92 3.70 -4.91 -4.49
CA THR A 92 4.57 -6.09 -4.62
C THR A 92 4.30 -6.84 -5.93
N VAL A 93 3.04 -7.08 -6.29
CA VAL A 93 2.68 -7.72 -7.58
C VAL A 93 3.17 -6.89 -8.76
N ARG A 94 3.01 -5.57 -8.72
CA ARG A 94 3.53 -4.67 -9.76
C ARG A 94 5.06 -4.69 -9.83
N LEU A 95 5.75 -4.75 -8.69
CA LEU A 95 7.21 -4.88 -8.65
C LEU A 95 7.66 -6.18 -9.29
N VAL A 96 7.05 -7.31 -8.94
CA VAL A 96 7.33 -8.62 -9.55
C VAL A 96 7.14 -8.57 -11.06
N ARG A 97 6.09 -7.89 -11.55
CA ARG A 97 5.89 -7.67 -12.99
C ARG A 97 7.02 -6.83 -13.60
N ALA A 98 7.40 -5.73 -12.96
CA ALA A 98 8.41 -4.79 -13.47
C ALA A 98 9.82 -5.39 -13.55
N ILE A 99 10.20 -6.28 -12.63
CA ILE A 99 11.55 -6.90 -12.60
C ILE A 99 11.70 -8.09 -13.57
N GLY A 100 10.68 -8.43 -14.36
CA GLY A 100 10.76 -9.51 -15.34
C GLY A 100 9.90 -10.74 -15.03
N GLY A 101 8.98 -10.67 -14.07
CA GLY A 101 7.87 -11.63 -13.94
C GLY A 101 6.88 -11.60 -15.12
N GLY A 102 7.03 -10.64 -16.05
CA GLY A 102 6.43 -10.65 -17.37
C GLY A 102 7.43 -11.10 -18.43
N TRP A 103 7.70 -12.40 -18.50
CA TRP A 103 8.54 -13.04 -19.54
C TRP A 103 7.83 -13.11 -20.92
N ASP A 104 6.96 -12.16 -21.25
CA ASP A 104 6.15 -12.17 -22.49
C ASP A 104 5.86 -10.77 -23.07
N ALA A 105 6.66 -9.75 -22.73
CA ALA A 105 6.66 -8.52 -23.54
C ALA A 105 7.55 -8.65 -24.80
N THR A 106 8.34 -9.73 -24.90
CA THR A 106 9.25 -10.02 -26.03
C THR A 106 8.66 -11.04 -27.02
N SER A 107 7.51 -11.66 -26.74
CA SER A 107 6.82 -12.57 -27.68
C SER A 107 5.81 -11.87 -28.60
N ALA A 108 5.70 -10.52 -28.54
CA ALA A 108 4.78 -9.74 -29.38
C ALA A 108 5.45 -8.98 -30.54
N SER A 109 6.58 -9.47 -31.06
CA SER A 109 7.05 -9.07 -32.38
C SER A 109 7.60 -10.26 -33.13
N LEU A 110 6.86 -10.62 -34.20
CA LEU A 110 7.00 -11.74 -35.14
C LEU A 110 6.27 -13.03 -34.74
#